data_AF-A0A101HQ06-F1
#
_entry.id   AF-A0A101HQ06-F1
#
_cell.length_a   1.000
_cell.length_b   1.000
_cell.length_c   1.000
_cell.angle_alpha   90.00
_cell.angle_beta   90.00
_cell.angle_gamma   90.00
#
_symmetry.space_group_name_H-M   'P 1'
#
loop_
_entity.id
_entity.type
_entity.pdbx_description
1 polymer ?
#
loop_
_entity_poly.entity_id
_entity_poly.type
_entity_poly.pdbx_seq_one_letter_code
_entity_poly.pdbx_strand_id
1 'polypeptide(L)' 'QKFIEAVKEERKVPVDGNEAIEALKISLAANRSAESGRPVKLLEVV' A
#
# COMPACT_ATOMS: atom_id res chain seq x y z
N GLN A 1 1.39 -19.78 4.30
CA GLN A 1 1.01 -20.57 3.12
C GLN A 1 -0.18 -20.02 2.32
N LYS A 2 -1.01 -19.13 2.90
CA LYS A 2 -2.23 -18.59 2.25
C LYS A 2 -2.07 -18.02 0.83
N PHE A 3 -0.96 -17.34 0.52
CA PHE A 3 -0.73 -16.78 -0.83
C PHE A 3 -0.51 -17.88 -1.88
N ILE A 4 0.35 -18.87 -1.59
CA ILE A 4 0.65 -19.96 -2.52
C ILE A 4 -0.61 -20.79 -2.80
N GLU A 5 -1.43 -21.03 -1.78
CA GLU A 5 -2.72 -21.73 -1.92
C GLU A 5 -3.69 -20.93 -2.78
N ALA A 6 -3.86 -19.63 -2.50
CA ALA A 6 -4.75 -18.77 -3.28
C ALA A 6 -4.36 -18.68 -4.76
N VAL A 7 -3.06 -18.62 -5.07
CA VAL A 7 -2.57 -18.62 -6.46
C VAL A 7 -2.82 -19.96 -7.14
N LYS A 8 -2.59 -21.08 -6.46
CA LYS A 8 -2.84 -22.43 -7.02
C LYS A 8 -4.31 -22.71 -7.28
N GLU A 9 -5.20 -22.14 -6.48
CA GLU A 9 -6.64 -22.37 -6.54
C GLU A 9 -7.39 -21.26 -7.29
N GLU A 10 -6.68 -20.36 -7.98
CA GLU A 10 -7.22 -19.17 -8.68
C GLU A 10 -8.18 -18.32 -7.83
N ARG A 11 -7.95 -18.30 -6.51
CA ARG A 11 -8.74 -17.51 -5.58
C ARG A 11 -8.17 -16.10 -5.46
N LYS A 12 -9.03 -15.14 -5.15
CA LYS A 12 -8.58 -13.80 -4.74
C LYS A 12 -7.61 -13.91 -3.57
N VAL A 13 -6.45 -13.28 -3.72
CA VAL A 13 -5.48 -13.12 -2.64
C VAL A 13 -5.97 -12.07 -1.65
N PRO A 14 -5.61 -12.17 -0.35
CA PRO A 14 -6.06 -11.22 0.66
C PRO A 14 -5.51 -9.80 0.51
N VAL A 15 -4.41 -9.64 -0.23
CA VAL A 15 -3.78 -8.36 -0.56
C VAL A 15 -3.37 -8.43 -2.02
N ASP A 16 -3.91 -7.55 -2.85
CA ASP A 16 -3.56 -7.43 -4.26
C ASP A 16 -2.54 -6.29 -4.52
N GLY A 17 -2.14 -6.14 -5.79
CA GLY A 17 -1.16 -5.13 -6.18
C GLY A 17 -1.62 -3.68 -5.94
N ASN A 18 -2.92 -3.40 -6.01
CA ASN A 18 -3.45 -2.07 -5.75
C ASN A 18 -3.38 -1.73 -4.26
N GLU A 19 -3.72 -2.69 -3.41
CA GLU A 19 -3.60 -2.53 -1.95
C GLU A 19 -2.14 -2.31 -1.53
N ALA A 20 -1.18 -2.98 -2.18
CA ALA A 20 0.24 -2.74 -1.96
C ALA A 20 0.68 -1.32 -2.38
N ILE A 21 0.15 -0.80 -3.48
CA ILE A 21 0.42 0.57 -3.95
C ILE A 21 -0.15 1.59 -2.95
N GLU A 22 -1.35 1.38 -2.43
CA GLU A 22 -1.93 2.26 -1.41
C GLU A 22 -1.11 2.25 -0.11
N ALA A 23 -0.68 1.07 0.36
CA ALA A 23 0.19 0.96 1.52
C ALA A 23 1.51 1.73 1.35
N LEU A 24 2.12 1.66 0.15
CA LEU A 24 3.30 2.43 -0.19
C LEU A 24 3.03 3.94 -0.17
N LYS A 25 1.92 4.39 -0.77
CA LYS A 25 1.53 5.82 -0.76
C LYS A 25 1.33 6.34 0.67
N ILE A 26 0.70 5.56 1.54
CA ILE A 26 0.54 5.91 2.96
C ILE A 26 1.91 6.10 3.62
N SER A 27 2.82 5.15 3.40
CA SER A 27 4.17 5.20 3.96
C SER A 27 4.94 6.45 3.49
N LEU A 28 4.85 6.79 2.20
CA LEU A 28 5.49 7.97 1.63
C LEU A 28 4.89 9.28 2.17
N ALA A 29 3.55 9.35 2.30
CA ALA A 29 2.89 10.52 2.86
C ALA A 29 3.29 10.74 4.32
N ALA A 30 3.37 9.67 5.11
CA ALA A 30 3.80 9.73 6.51
C ALA A 30 5.23 10.28 6.64
N ASN A 31 6.17 9.77 5.83
CA ASN A 31 7.56 10.23 5.82
C ASN A 31 7.65 11.73 5.46
N ARG A 32 7.00 12.16 4.38
CA ARG A 32 6.96 13.58 3.98
C ARG A 32 6.29 14.45 5.04
N SER A 33 5.26 13.95 5.72
CA SER A 33 4.61 14.68 6.80
C SER A 33 5.54 14.89 8.00
N ALA A 34 6.29 13.85 8.37
CA ALA A 34 7.29 13.92 9.44
C ALA A 34 8.41 14.92 9.12
N GLU A 35 8.89 14.97 7.88
CA GLU A 35 9.94 15.90 7.44
C GLU A 35 9.46 17.36 7.34
N SER A 36 8.24 17.57 6.84
CA SER A 36 7.70 18.92 6.58
C SER A 36 6.94 19.53 7.75
N GLY A 37 6.61 18.75 8.78
CA GLY A 37 5.81 19.19 9.93
C GLY A 37 4.37 19.55 9.59
N ARG A 38 3.87 19.16 8.40
CA ARG A 38 2.49 19.42 7.96
C ARG A 38 1.79 18.13 7.53
N PRO A 39 0.45 18.09 7.55
CA PRO A 39 -0.31 17.02 6.92
C PRO A 39 -0.01 16.94 5.42
N VAL A 40 0.10 15.72 4.89
CA VAL A 40 0.34 15.41 3.47
C VAL A 40 -0.74 14.46 2.98
N LYS A 41 -1.41 14.80 1.87
CA LYS A 41 -2.44 13.97 1.23
C LYS A 41 -1.80 12.88 0.39
N LEU A 42 -2.48 11.74 0.26
CA LEU A 42 -2.04 10.64 -0.60
C LEU A 42 -1.90 11.03 -2.08
N LEU A 43 -2.64 12.03 -2.54
CA LEU A 43 -2.53 12.55 -3.92
C LEU A 43 -1.25 13.36 -4.15
N GLU A 44 -0.58 13.81 -3.07
CA GLU A 44 0.69 14.53 -3.17
C GLU A 44 1.89 13.57 -3.32
N VAL A 45 1.69 12.27 -3.06
CA VAL A 45 2.70 11.21 -3.22
C VAL A 45 2.43 10.42 -4.50
N VAL A 46 3.02 10.92 -5.58
CA VAL A 46 3.04 10.36 -6.94
C VAL A 46 4.41 10.61 -7.55
#